data_AF-A0AAW1MYG2-F1
#
_entry.id   AF-A0AAW1MYG2-F1
#
_cell.length_a   1.000
_cell.length_b   1.000
_cell.length_c   1.000
_cell.angle_alpha   90.00
_cell.angle_beta   90.00
_cell.angle_gamma   90.00
#
_symmetry.space_group_name_H-M   'P 1'
#
loop_
_entity.id
_entity.type
_entity.pdbx_description
1 polymer ?
#
loop_
_entity_poly.entity_id
_entity_poly.type
_entity_poly.pdbx_seq_one_letter_code
_entity_poly.pdbx_strand_id
1 'polypeptide(L)'
;MNEATKPDKLDIVINMLREMTANMHQMREEQQETYKELTILRKENEEIRTENARIKAEYESIKTNMEVLKKRMDSLEKEKRMLNVVLTGMDLEAHQSEDLQQIMEEFIEQKLEVKASVKTATKLGRKTVHRTEVGSESISKNRN
;
A
#
# COMPACT_ATOMS: atom_id res chain seq x y z
N MET A 1 -21.34 -61.26 -61.48
CA MET A 1 -20.88 -61.21 -60.08
C MET A 1 -19.39 -60.94 -60.14
N ASN A 2 -18.95 -59.74 -59.76
CA ASN A 2 -17.53 -59.37 -59.81
C ASN A 2 -16.81 -60.00 -58.61
N GLU A 3 -15.89 -60.92 -58.86
CA GLU A 3 -14.95 -61.43 -57.86
C GLU A 3 -14.06 -60.27 -57.41
N ALA A 4 -14.25 -59.82 -56.17
CA ALA A 4 -13.30 -58.95 -55.50
C ALA A 4 -12.00 -59.75 -55.29
N THR A 5 -11.00 -59.48 -56.13
CA THR A 5 -9.66 -60.06 -56.02
C THR A 5 -9.05 -59.55 -54.71
N LYS A 6 -8.67 -60.46 -53.81
CA LYS A 6 -8.01 -60.10 -52.55
C LYS A 6 -6.69 -59.36 -52.88
N PRO A 7 -6.39 -58.23 -52.22
CA PRO A 7 -5.17 -57.49 -52.49
C PRO A 7 -3.95 -58.37 -52.20
N ASP A 8 -2.96 -58.32 -53.09
CA ASP A 8 -1.71 -59.04 -52.88
C ASP A 8 -0.98 -58.44 -51.67
N LYS A 9 -0.15 -59.24 -50.99
CA LYS A 9 0.66 -58.79 -49.85
C LYS A 9 1.52 -57.58 -50.22
N LEU A 10 1.95 -57.50 -51.49
CA LEU A 10 2.68 -56.36 -52.02
C LEU A 10 1.85 -55.08 -52.01
N ASP A 11 0.57 -55.14 -52.41
CA ASP A 11 -0.33 -53.98 -52.40
C ASP A 11 -0.59 -53.46 -50.98
N ILE A 12 -0.71 -54.39 -50.02
CA ILE A 12 -0.87 -54.06 -48.59
C ILE A 12 0.37 -53.30 -48.09
N VAL A 13 1.57 -53.81 -48.38
CA VAL A 13 2.83 -53.16 -47.96
C VAL A 13 3.01 -51.81 -48.63
N ILE A 14 2.67 -51.67 -49.92
CA ILE A 14 2.74 -50.39 -50.64
C ILE A 14 1.80 -49.36 -50.02
N ASN A 15 0.58 -49.76 -49.67
CA ASN A 15 -0.38 -48.86 -49.02
C ASN A 15 0.07 -48.44 -47.62
N MET A 16 0.59 -49.37 -46.82
CA MET A 16 1.18 -49.05 -45.52
C MET A 16 2.34 -48.06 -45.64
N LEU A 17 3.24 -48.24 -46.61
CA LEU A 17 4.36 -47.33 -46.84
C LEU A 17 3.90 -45.93 -47.27
N ARG A 18 2.83 -45.83 -48.06
CA ARG A 18 2.21 -44.55 -48.44
C ARG A 18 1.60 -43.85 -47.22
N GLU A 19 0.85 -44.57 -46.39
CA GLU A 19 0.29 -44.03 -45.15
C GLU A 19 1.38 -43.58 -44.18
N MET A 20 2.43 -44.39 -43.99
CA MET A 20 3.59 -44.00 -43.17
C MET A 20 4.26 -42.74 -43.70
N THR A 21 4.41 -42.63 -45.02
CA THR A 21 5.01 -41.44 -45.66
C THR A 21 4.15 -40.20 -45.42
N ALA A 22 2.82 -40.31 -45.60
CA ALA A 22 1.89 -39.22 -45.32
C ALA A 22 1.92 -38.79 -43.84
N ASN A 23 1.91 -39.75 -42.91
CA ASN A 23 1.98 -39.49 -41.47
C ASN A 23 3.31 -38.83 -41.09
N MET A 24 4.44 -39.23 -41.69
CA MET A 24 5.73 -38.58 -41.46
C MET A 24 5.76 -37.13 -41.97
N HIS A 25 5.11 -36.85 -43.10
CA HIS A 25 5.00 -35.48 -43.61
C HIS A 25 4.16 -34.62 -42.67
N GLN A 26 2.98 -35.10 -42.27
CA GLN A 26 2.12 -34.40 -41.32
C GLN A 26 2.83 -34.15 -39.99
N MET A 27 3.50 -35.16 -39.43
CA MET A 27 4.25 -35.02 -38.19
C MET A 27 5.37 -33.96 -38.29
N ARG A 28 6.03 -33.84 -39.46
CA ARG A 28 7.05 -32.80 -39.69
C ARG A 28 6.44 -31.41 -39.73
N GLU A 29 5.27 -31.25 -40.35
CA GLU A 29 4.56 -29.98 -40.40
C GLU A 29 4.11 -29.55 -39.01
N GLU A 30 3.49 -30.45 -38.25
CA GLU A 30 3.08 -30.21 -36.86
C GLU A 30 4.27 -29.85 -35.95
N GLN A 31 5.42 -30.53 -36.13
CA GLN A 31 6.64 -30.18 -35.41
C GLN A 31 7.13 -28.77 -35.76
N GLN A 32 7.13 -28.39 -37.03
CA GLN A 32 7.54 -27.05 -37.45
C GLN A 32 6.62 -25.97 -36.87
N GLU A 33 5.32 -26.20 -36.84
CA GLU A 33 4.35 -25.29 -36.24
C GLU A 33 4.59 -25.15 -34.73
N THR A 34 4.75 -26.27 -34.03
CA THR A 34 5.08 -26.30 -32.60
C THR A 34 6.38 -25.53 -32.30
N TYR A 35 7.41 -25.67 -33.14
CA TYR A 35 8.67 -24.92 -32.97
C TYR A 35 8.48 -23.41 -33.14
N LYS A 36 7.63 -22.98 -34.08
CA LYS A 36 7.31 -21.56 -34.26
C LYS A 36 6.60 -21.01 -33.04
N GLU A 37 5.58 -21.71 -32.54
CA GLU A 37 4.86 -21.33 -31.33
C GLU A 37 5.77 -21.25 -30.11
N LEU A 38 6.63 -22.25 -29.90
CA LEU A 38 7.63 -22.23 -28.81
C LEU A 38 8.58 -21.04 -28.91
N THR A 39 8.95 -20.64 -30.12
CA THR A 39 9.84 -19.48 -30.33
C THR A 39 9.13 -18.17 -29.98
N ILE A 40 7.86 -18.03 -30.38
CA ILE A 40 7.02 -16.87 -30.03
C ILE A 40 6.84 -16.79 -28.51
N LEU A 41 6.43 -17.88 -27.87
CA LEU A 41 6.22 -17.93 -26.42
C LEU A 41 7.48 -17.62 -25.64
N ARG A 42 8.65 -18.07 -26.10
CA ARG A 42 9.93 -17.73 -25.47
C ARG A 42 10.22 -16.23 -25.55
N LYS A 43 9.93 -15.61 -26.69
CA LYS A 43 10.11 -14.17 -26.88
C LYS A 43 9.17 -13.36 -25.99
N GLU A 44 7.89 -13.71 -25.96
CA GLU A 44 6.90 -13.08 -25.09
C GLU A 44 7.26 -13.21 -23.61
N ASN A 45 7.76 -14.39 -23.18
CA ASN A 45 8.19 -14.59 -21.80
C ASN A 45 9.36 -13.66 -21.44
N GLU A 46 10.31 -13.47 -22.35
CA GLU A 46 11.46 -12.58 -22.14
C GLU A 46 11.04 -11.10 -22.08
N GLU A 47 10.11 -10.69 -22.94
CA GLU A 47 9.52 -9.34 -22.89
C GLU A 47 8.80 -9.10 -21.55
N ILE A 48 7.99 -10.07 -21.09
CA ILE A 48 7.30 -10.01 -19.80
C ILE A 48 8.30 -9.95 -18.63
N ARG A 49 9.40 -10.70 -18.68
CA ARG A 49 10.45 -10.65 -17.64
C ARG A 49 11.11 -9.28 -17.58
N THR A 50 11.43 -8.73 -18.74
CA THR A 50 12.04 -7.40 -18.87
C THR A 50 11.12 -6.32 -18.30
N GLU A 51 9.84 -6.35 -18.68
CA GLU A 51 8.85 -5.39 -18.20
C GLU A 51 8.62 -5.52 -16.69
N ASN A 52 8.54 -6.75 -16.17
CA ASN A 52 8.45 -6.97 -14.72
C ASN A 52 9.66 -6.43 -13.96
N ALA A 53 10.87 -6.54 -14.51
CA ALA A 53 12.06 -5.97 -13.90
C ALA A 53 12.00 -4.43 -13.89
N ARG A 54 11.53 -3.81 -14.98
CA ARG A 54 11.31 -2.36 -15.08
C ARG A 54 10.30 -1.86 -14.05
N ILE A 55 9.14 -2.51 -13.96
CA ILE A 55 8.08 -2.17 -13.00
C ILE A 55 8.59 -2.27 -11.56
N LYS A 56 9.36 -3.32 -11.23
CA LYS A 56 9.97 -3.45 -9.89
C LYS A 56 10.92 -2.30 -9.56
N ALA A 57 11.74 -1.88 -10.52
CA ALA A 57 12.65 -0.75 -10.32
C ALA A 57 11.88 0.57 -10.12
N GLU A 58 10.82 0.81 -10.90
CA GLU A 58 9.96 1.98 -10.74
C GLU A 58 9.25 1.98 -9.38
N TYR A 59 8.75 0.81 -8.94
CA TYR A 59 8.10 0.67 -7.64
C TYR A 59 9.03 1.05 -6.49
N GLU A 60 10.28 0.55 -6.46
CA GLU A 60 11.23 0.91 -5.41
C GLU A 60 11.62 2.39 -5.43
N SER A 61 11.71 3.00 -6.62
CA SER A 61 11.93 4.44 -6.78
C SER A 61 10.77 5.25 -6.19
N ILE A 62 9.53 4.90 -6.53
CA ILE A 62 8.32 5.56 -6.01
C ILE A 62 8.25 5.41 -4.48
N LYS A 63 8.50 4.22 -3.95
CA LYS A 63 8.52 3.95 -2.52
C LYS A 63 9.52 4.84 -1.79
N THR A 64 10.74 4.95 -2.32
CA THR A 64 11.79 5.81 -1.77
C THR A 64 11.35 7.29 -1.77
N ASN A 65 10.78 7.76 -2.87
CA ASN A 65 10.27 9.13 -2.97
C ASN A 65 9.14 9.40 -1.96
N MET A 66 8.26 8.43 -1.75
CA MET A 66 7.18 8.53 -0.77
C MET A 66 7.70 8.64 0.67
N GLU A 67 8.75 7.89 1.02
CA GLU A 67 9.40 8.00 2.33
C GLU A 67 10.06 9.36 2.55
N VAL A 68 10.73 9.89 1.51
CA VAL A 68 11.32 11.24 1.56
C VAL A 68 10.23 12.30 1.75
N LEU A 69 9.14 12.22 1.00
CA LEU A 69 8.01 13.14 1.13
C LEU A 69 7.38 13.07 2.52
N LYS A 70 7.20 11.87 3.07
CA LYS A 70 6.68 11.69 4.43
C LYS A 70 7.56 12.38 5.47
N LYS A 71 8.89 12.15 5.43
CA LYS A 71 9.84 12.80 6.34
C LYS A 71 9.82 14.33 6.21
N ARG A 72 9.70 14.83 4.98
CA ARG A 72 9.59 16.27 4.71
C ARG A 72 8.29 16.84 5.29
N MET A 73 7.18 16.14 5.12
CA MET A 73 5.89 16.54 5.70
C MET A 73 5.94 16.58 7.22
N ASP A 74 6.49 15.53 7.86
CA ASP A 74 6.66 15.49 9.31
C ASP A 74 7.52 16.65 9.82
N SER A 75 8.57 17.00 9.06
CA SER A 75 9.45 18.13 9.41
C SER A 75 8.72 19.47 9.30
N LEU A 76 7.95 19.68 8.23
CA LEU A 76 7.14 20.89 8.06
C LEU A 76 6.03 21.00 9.11
N GLU A 77 5.41 19.89 9.49
CA GLU A 77 4.42 19.88 10.58
C GLU A 77 5.05 20.24 11.93
N LYS A 78 6.24 19.70 12.22
CA LYS A 78 7.00 20.06 13.43
C LYS A 78 7.40 21.51 13.42
N GLU A 79 7.90 22.03 12.31
CA GLU A 79 8.28 23.43 12.16
C GLU A 79 7.07 24.35 12.37
N LYS A 80 5.94 24.03 11.73
CA LYS A 80 4.67 24.76 11.90
C LYS A 80 4.20 24.80 13.36
N ARG A 81 4.44 23.73 14.13
CA ARG A 81 4.00 23.61 15.52
C ARG A 81 5.08 23.98 16.54
N MET A 82 6.29 24.33 16.11
CA MET A 82 7.45 24.50 16.99
C MET A 82 7.22 25.57 18.06
N LEU A 83 6.52 26.64 17.71
CA LEU A 83 6.19 27.75 18.60
C LEU A 83 4.78 27.66 19.18
N ASN A 84 4.06 26.57 18.93
CA ASN A 84 2.73 26.38 19.48
C ASN A 84 2.84 25.95 20.94
N VAL A 85 2.13 26.64 21.81
CA VAL A 85 2.00 26.29 23.22
C VAL A 85 0.57 25.82 23.48
N VAL A 86 0.43 24.72 24.23
CA VAL A 86 -0.87 24.23 24.69
C VAL A 86 -1.01 24.56 26.17
N LEU A 87 -1.96 25.43 26.49
CA LEU A 87 -2.29 25.79 27.85
C LEU A 87 -3.54 25.02 28.30
N THR A 88 -3.48 24.45 29.49
CA THR A 88 -4.56 23.64 30.08
C THR A 88 -4.86 24.11 31.49
N GLY A 89 -6.11 23.94 31.94
CA GLY A 89 -6.54 24.35 33.27
C GLY A 89 -7.05 25.80 33.36
N MET A 90 -7.17 26.48 32.23
CA MET A 90 -7.82 27.79 32.14
C MET A 90 -9.32 27.60 31.91
N ASP A 91 -10.14 28.25 32.74
CA ASP A 91 -11.57 28.36 32.49
C ASP A 91 -11.83 29.59 31.62
N LEU A 92 -12.22 29.37 30.37
CA LEU A 92 -12.34 30.40 29.35
C LEU A 92 -13.73 30.32 28.74
N GLU A 93 -14.50 31.39 28.86
CA GLU A 93 -15.80 31.55 28.19
C GLU A 93 -15.68 32.31 26.85
N ALA A 94 -14.47 32.75 26.48
CA ALA A 94 -14.22 33.38 25.20
C ALA A 94 -14.41 32.39 24.03
N HIS A 95 -15.14 32.84 23.01
CA HIS A 95 -15.43 32.09 21.78
C HIS A 95 -14.76 32.68 20.54
N GLN A 96 -14.33 33.94 20.60
CA GLN A 96 -13.65 34.62 19.50
C GLN A 96 -12.14 34.51 19.64
N SER A 97 -11.43 34.46 18.51
CA SER A 97 -9.97 34.29 18.47
C SER A 97 -9.23 35.48 19.07
N GLU A 98 -9.75 36.69 18.89
CA GLU A 98 -9.15 37.94 19.37
C GLU A 98 -9.18 38.01 20.91
N ASP A 99 -10.33 37.74 21.53
CA ASP A 99 -10.47 37.65 22.98
C ASP A 99 -9.49 36.61 23.57
N LEU A 100 -9.38 35.45 22.92
CA LEU A 100 -8.46 34.40 23.35
C LEU A 100 -6.99 34.84 23.23
N GLN A 101 -6.61 35.60 22.20
CA GLN A 101 -5.25 36.13 22.07
C GLN A 101 -4.92 37.06 23.23
N GLN A 102 -5.80 38.03 23.50
CA GLN A 102 -5.59 39.00 24.57
C GLN A 102 -5.49 38.32 25.95
N ILE A 103 -6.42 37.41 26.27
CA ILE A 103 -6.39 36.68 27.56
C ILE A 103 -5.09 35.87 27.70
N MET A 104 -4.59 35.27 26.61
CA MET A 104 -3.35 34.50 26.64
C MET A 104 -2.11 35.40 26.81
N GLU A 105 -2.07 36.55 26.12
CA GLU A 105 -0.99 37.53 26.28
C GLU A 105 -0.95 38.07 27.72
N GLU A 106 -2.10 38.49 28.27
CA GLU A 106 -2.21 38.96 29.64
C GLU A 106 -1.82 37.87 30.65
N PHE A 107 -2.24 36.62 30.43
CA PHE A 107 -1.87 35.51 31.30
C PHE A 107 -0.35 35.27 31.28
N ILE A 108 0.27 35.23 30.10
CA ILE A 108 1.71 34.99 29.96
C ILE A 108 2.50 36.15 30.60
N GLU A 109 2.08 37.39 30.37
CA GLU A 109 2.77 38.57 30.93
C GLU A 109 2.59 38.67 32.45
N GLN A 110 1.39 38.42 32.99
CA GLN A 110 1.13 38.59 34.42
C GLN A 110 1.51 37.39 35.28
N LYS A 111 1.38 36.15 34.78
CA LYS A 111 1.62 34.93 35.57
C LYS A 111 2.97 34.30 35.31
N LEU A 112 3.50 34.47 34.10
CA LEU A 112 4.82 33.95 33.75
C LEU A 112 5.88 35.05 33.70
N GLU A 113 5.49 36.32 33.80
CA GLU A 113 6.40 37.49 33.77
C GLU A 113 7.23 37.55 32.48
N VAL A 114 6.65 37.07 31.37
CA VAL A 114 7.28 37.06 30.04
C VAL A 114 6.48 37.91 29.09
N LYS A 115 7.14 38.83 28.40
CA LYS A 115 6.52 39.58 27.30
C LYS A 115 6.44 38.70 26.06
N ALA A 116 5.24 38.35 25.62
CA ALA A 116 4.99 37.52 24.45
C ALA A 116 3.92 38.15 23.54
N SER A 117 3.97 37.86 22.24
CA SER A 117 2.90 38.19 21.30
C SER A 117 2.30 36.91 20.73
N VAL A 118 0.99 36.77 20.86
CA VAL A 118 0.24 35.58 20.45
C VAL A 118 -0.42 35.85 19.09
N LYS A 119 0.14 35.27 18.04
CA LYS A 119 -0.37 35.47 16.66
C LYS A 119 -1.77 34.92 16.44
N THR A 120 -2.08 33.77 17.03
CA THR A 120 -3.38 33.09 16.91
C THR A 120 -3.65 32.30 18.17
N ALA A 121 -4.89 32.29 18.64
CA ALA A 121 -5.33 31.46 19.75
C ALA A 121 -6.58 30.66 19.33
N THR A 122 -6.67 29.41 19.79
CA THR A 122 -7.82 28.55 19.47
C THR A 122 -8.13 27.66 20.65
N LYS A 123 -9.40 27.65 21.08
CA LYS A 123 -9.88 26.76 22.13
C LYS A 123 -10.05 25.35 21.56
N LEU A 124 -9.25 24.41 22.08
CA LEU A 124 -9.29 23.00 21.64
C LEU A 124 -10.46 22.19 22.21
N GLY A 125 -11.21 22.75 23.17
CA GLY A 125 -12.36 22.12 23.84
C GLY A 125 -12.15 21.90 25.34
N ARG A 126 -13.20 21.46 26.04
CA ARG A 126 -13.11 21.09 27.47
C ARG A 126 -12.56 19.68 27.60
N LYS A 127 -11.45 19.50 28.32
CA LYS A 127 -10.95 18.17 28.68
C LYS A 127 -11.82 17.63 29.81
N THR A 128 -12.74 16.71 29.51
CA THR A 128 -13.45 15.94 30.54
C THR A 128 -12.47 14.95 31.17
N VAL A 129 -11.92 15.30 32.33
CA VAL A 129 -11.15 14.35 33.14
C VAL A 129 -12.18 13.47 33.85
N HIS A 130 -12.34 12.22 33.42
CA HIS A 130 -13.08 11.22 34.20
C HIS A 130 -12.28 10.94 35.47
N ARG A 131 -12.75 11.45 36.60
CA ARG A 131 -12.21 11.14 37.91
C ARG A 131 -12.55 9.68 38.21
N THR A 132 -11.61 8.76 38.03
CA THR A 132 -11.71 7.44 38.64
C THR A 132 -11.58 7.65 40.14
N GLU A 133 -12.70 7.58 40.85
CA GLU A 133 -12.71 7.55 42.30
C GLU A 133 -11.94 6.30 42.75
N VAL A 134 -10.76 6.53 43.34
CA VAL A 134 -10.04 5.49 44.06
C VAL A 134 -10.91 5.15 45.27
N GLY A 135 -11.53 3.97 45.22
CA GLY A 135 -12.48 3.50 46.22
C GLY A 135 -11.90 3.59 47.62
N SER A 136 -12.62 4.30 48.50
CA SER A 136 -12.42 4.23 49.94
C SER A 136 -12.83 2.83 50.42
N GLU A 137 -11.89 1.90 50.46
CA GLU A 137 -12.04 0.66 51.22
C GLU A 137 -12.23 1.00 52.70
N SER A 138 -13.43 0.73 53.17
CA SER A 138 -13.80 0.83 54.58
C SER A 138 -13.09 -0.28 55.35
N ILE A 139 -12.01 0.06 56.06
CA ILE A 139 -11.40 -0.82 57.05
C ILE A 139 -12.39 -0.93 58.22
N SER A 140 -13.16 -2.02 58.23
CA SER A 140 -13.92 -2.49 59.38
C SER A 140 -12.97 -2.74 60.55
N LYS A 141 -13.04 -1.91 61.58
CA LYS A 141 -12.56 -2.20 62.93
C LYS A 141 -13.74 -2.07 63.89
N ASN A 142 -14.18 -3.20 64.43
CA ASN A 142 -14.85 -3.41 65.72
C ASN A 142 -14.82 -4.94 65.93
N ARG A 143 -14.20 -5.59 66.93
CA ARG A 143 -13.90 -5.28 68.35
C ARG A 143 -15.12 -4.79 69.12
N ASN A 144 -16.08 -5.68 69.37
CA ASN A 144 -16.27 -6.35 70.67
C ASN A 144 -17.32 -7.46 70.52
#